data_AF-A0A250VTI7-F1
#
_entry.id   AF-A0A250VTI7-F1
#
_cell.length_a   1.000
_cell.length_b   1.000
_cell.length_c   1.000
_cell.angle_alpha   90.00
_cell.angle_beta   90.00
_cell.angle_gamma   90.00
#
_symmetry.space_group_name_H-M   'P 1'
#
loop_
_entity.id
_entity.type
_entity.pdbx_description
1 polymer ?
#
loop_
_entity_poly.entity_id
_entity_poly.type
_entity_poly.pdbx_seq_one_letter_code
_entity_poly.pdbx_strand_id
1 'polypeptide(L)' 'MRDVTCASTSSASTTPKTTVLESFPAGAPRGSWPAEEFAEALRLEGQPAEVVMDLAADSFLVIVKKVTV' A
#
# COMPACT_ATOMS: atom_id res chain seq x y z
N MET A 1 -1.27 29.56 -3.72
CA MET A 1 -1.29 28.31 -4.50
C MET A 1 0.13 27.80 -4.57
N ARG A 2 0.62 27.16 -3.49
CA ARG A 2 2.02 26.73 -3.38
C ARG A 2 2.03 25.24 -3.10
N ASP A 3 2.77 24.56 -3.95
CA ASP A 3 3.11 23.15 -3.96
C ASP A 3 3.56 22.66 -2.57
N VAL A 4 2.83 21.71 -2.01
CA VAL A 4 3.31 20.90 -0.89
C VAL A 4 3.81 19.59 -1.48
N THR A 5 4.99 19.64 -2.07
CA THR A 5 5.84 18.47 -2.24
C THR A 5 6.53 18.24 -0.91
N CYS A 6 6.19 17.16 -0.20
CA CYS A 6 6.91 16.74 1.00
C CYS A 6 7.59 15.39 0.76
N ALA A 7 8.89 15.37 1.06
CA ALA A 7 9.87 14.37 0.68
C ALA A 7 9.69 13.03 1.40
N SER A 8 9.95 11.95 0.67
CA SER A 8 9.97 10.57 1.15
C SER A 8 11.31 10.27 1.85
N THR A 9 11.26 9.86 3.12
CA THR A 9 12.38 9.21 3.82
C THR A 9 11.90 7.87 4.35
N SER A 10 12.28 6.79 3.66
CA SER A 10 11.95 5.41 4.03
C SER A 10 12.65 5.00 5.33
N SER A 11 11.90 4.43 6.27
CA SER A 11 12.46 3.74 7.43
C SER A 11 11.82 2.36 7.56
N ALA A 12 12.67 1.34 7.63
CA ALA A 12 12.31 -0.07 7.53
C ALA A 12 11.67 -0.61 8.81
N SER A 13 10.58 -1.36 8.68
CA SER A 13 9.99 -2.15 9.77
C SER A 13 9.86 -3.64 9.39
N THR A 14 10.30 -4.45 10.34
CA THR A 14 10.50 -5.90 10.34
C THR A 14 9.20 -6.72 10.46
N THR A 15 9.12 -7.87 9.74
CA THR A 15 8.11 -8.98 9.85
C THR A 15 6.74 -8.67 9.23
N PRO A 16 5.95 -9.64 8.69
CA PRO A 16 6.16 -11.00 8.14
C PRO A 16 6.47 -11.00 6.61
N LYS A 17 6.61 -12.16 5.94
CA LYS A 17 6.91 -12.25 4.48
C LYS A 17 5.71 -11.89 3.60
N THR A 18 5.24 -10.67 3.73
CA THR A 18 4.26 -10.03 2.87
C THR A 18 5.01 -9.19 1.87
N THR A 19 4.82 -9.46 0.58
CA THR A 19 5.45 -8.67 -0.47
C THR A 19 4.59 -7.44 -0.69
N VAL A 20 5.14 -6.26 -0.46
CA VAL A 20 4.53 -4.99 -0.89
C VAL A 20 4.64 -4.93 -2.42
N LEU A 21 3.51 -4.79 -3.10
CA LEU A 21 3.48 -4.61 -4.55
C LEU A 21 3.47 -3.14 -4.93
N GLU A 22 2.65 -2.34 -4.24
CA GLU A 22 2.45 -0.92 -4.55
C GLU A 22 2.11 -0.13 -3.29
N SER A 23 2.44 1.16 -3.27
CA SER A 23 2.14 2.08 -2.15
C SER A 23 1.43 3.35 -2.63
N PHE A 24 0.38 3.75 -1.92
CA PHE A 24 -0.45 4.91 -2.25
C PHE A 24 -0.43 5.91 -1.09
N PRO A 25 -0.22 7.22 -1.34
CA PRO A 25 -0.22 8.21 -0.27
C PRO A 25 -1.62 8.38 0.32
N ALA A 26 -1.74 8.37 1.65
CA ALA A 26 -3.04 8.48 2.33
C ALA A 26 -3.69 9.86 2.15
N GLY A 27 -2.88 10.90 1.90
CA GLY A 27 -3.33 12.26 1.61
C GLY A 27 -3.83 12.50 0.17
N ALA A 28 -3.98 11.47 -0.66
CA ALA A 28 -4.48 11.62 -2.03
C ALA A 28 -5.96 12.12 -2.05
N PRO A 29 -6.41 12.85 -3.08
CA PRO A 29 -7.79 13.35 -3.18
C PRO A 29 -8.87 12.27 -3.09
N ARG A 30 -8.51 11.00 -3.34
CA ARG A 30 -9.41 9.84 -3.34
C ARG A 30 -9.19 8.90 -2.14
N GLY A 31 -8.38 9.29 -1.15
CA GLY A 31 -8.11 8.47 0.04
C GLY A 31 -7.55 7.08 -0.31
N SER A 32 -8.09 6.03 0.33
CA SER A 32 -7.67 4.63 0.14
C SER A 32 -8.19 4.00 -1.17
N TRP A 33 -9.12 4.64 -1.87
CA TRP A 33 -9.80 4.04 -3.03
C TRP A 33 -8.87 3.49 -4.12
N PRO A 34 -7.78 4.18 -4.53
CA PRO A 34 -6.83 3.63 -5.49
C PRO A 34 -6.13 2.35 -5.01
N ALA A 35 -5.84 2.25 -3.71
CA ALA A 35 -5.23 1.06 -3.12
C ALA A 35 -6.24 -0.10 -3.08
N GLU A 36 -7.51 0.20 -2.81
CA GLU A 36 -8.59 -0.78 -2.83
C GLU A 36 -8.86 -1.34 -4.22
N GLU A 37 -8.96 -0.49 -5.26
CA GLU A 37 -9.11 -0.95 -6.65
C GLU A 37 -7.94 -1.83 -7.09
N PHE A 38 -6.71 -1.45 -6.75
CA PHE A 38 -5.53 -2.24 -7.10
C PHE A 38 -5.54 -3.60 -6.39
N ALA A 39 -5.88 -3.62 -5.09
CA ALA A 39 -6.02 -4.86 -4.35
C ALA A 39 -7.17 -5.74 -4.88
N GLU A 40 -8.27 -5.15 -5.33
CA GLU A 40 -9.37 -5.86 -5.97
C GLU A 40 -8.95 -6.49 -7.30
N ALA A 41 -8.26 -5.73 -8.16
CA ALA A 41 -7.73 -6.26 -9.42
C ALA A 41 -6.82 -7.47 -9.19
N LEU A 42 -5.92 -7.39 -8.21
CA LEU A 42 -5.05 -8.51 -7.83
C LEU A 42 -5.85 -9.73 -7.33
N ARG A 43 -6.93 -9.52 -6.58
CA ARG A 43 -7.82 -10.62 -6.14
C ARG A 43 -8.58 -11.25 -7.30
N LEU A 44 -9.01 -10.45 -8.27
CA LEU A 44 -9.64 -10.96 -9.51
C LEU A 44 -8.66 -11.82 -10.33
N GLU A 45 -7.36 -11.51 -10.26
CA GLU A 45 -6.28 -12.33 -10.82
C GLU A 45 -5.95 -13.57 -9.96
N GLY A 46 -6.61 -13.76 -8.81
CA GLY A 46 -6.38 -14.87 -7.89
C GLY A 46 -5.23 -14.66 -6.91
N GLN A 47 -4.68 -13.45 -6.80
CA GLN A 47 -3.66 -13.11 -5.82
C GLN A 47 -4.31 -12.68 -4.50
N PRO A 48 -3.90 -13.22 -3.35
CA PRO A 48 -4.44 -12.83 -2.04
C PRO A 48 -3.85 -11.47 -1.60
N ALA A 49 -4.37 -10.40 -2.20
CA ALA A 49 -3.96 -9.02 -1.92
C ALA A 49 -4.75 -8.39 -0.77
N GLU A 50 -4.08 -7.57 0.03
CA GLU A 50 -4.64 -6.81 1.15
C GLU A 50 -4.11 -5.39 1.16
N VAL A 51 -4.93 -4.45 1.61
CA VAL A 51 -4.54 -3.05 1.82
C VAL A 51 -4.24 -2.88 3.30
N VAL A 52 -3.04 -2.41 3.61
CA VAL A 52 -2.60 -2.11 4.98
C VAL A 52 -2.21 -0.64 5.07
N MET A 53 -2.64 0.04 6.12
CA MET A 53 -2.21 1.41 6.37
C MET A 53 -0.88 1.41 7.13
N ASP A 54 0.14 1.98 6.53
CA ASP A 54 1.38 2.35 7.20
C ASP A 54 1.22 3.74 7.81
N LEU A 55 1.05 3.77 9.12
CA LEU A 55 0.92 4.99 9.91
C LEU A 55 2.22 5.80 9.99
N ALA A 56 3.39 5.16 9.84
CA ALA A 56 4.67 5.86 9.91
C ALA A 56 4.95 6.63 8.61
N ALA A 57 4.57 6.04 7.48
CA ALA A 57 4.72 6.64 6.15
C ALA A 57 3.48 7.41 5.67
N ASP A 58 2.38 7.40 6.43
CA ASP A 58 1.07 7.96 6.04
C ASP A 58 0.64 7.48 4.64
N SER A 59 0.69 6.15 4.44
CA SER A 59 0.43 5.53 3.15
C SER A 59 -0.35 4.23 3.27
N PHE A 60 -1.12 3.91 2.23
CA PHE A 60 -1.75 2.61 2.05
C PHE A 60 -0.83 1.73 1.21
N LEU A 61 -0.43 0.60 1.78
CA LEU A 61 0.39 -0.41 1.12
C LEU A 61 -0.52 -1.54 0.63
N VAL A 62 -0.40 -1.88 -0.64
CA VAL A 62 -1.01 -3.10 -1.17
C VAL A 62 -0.01 -4.23 -1.07
N ILE A 63 -0.31 -5.22 -0.24
CA ILE A 63 0.53 -6.36 0.03
C ILE A 63 -0.11 -7.64 -0.51
N VAL A 64 0.71 -8.60 -0.91
CA VAL A 64 0.25 -9.96 -1.20
C VAL A 64 0.80 -10.92 -0.15
N LYS A 65 -0.09 -11.73 0.41
CA LYS A 65 0.27 -12.80 1.34
C LYS A 65 0.67 -14.04 0.58
N LYS A 66 1.97 -14.36 0.55
CA LYS A 66 2.43 -15.62 -0.01
C LYS A 66 2.19 -16.75 0.98
N VAL A 67 1.08 -17.48 0.82
CA VAL A 67 0.85 -18.74 1.54
C VAL A 67 1.84 -19.76 0.99
N THR A 68 2.90 -20.05 1.74
CA THR A 68 3.80 -21.15 1.41
C THR A 68 3.17 -22.40 2.01
N VAL A 69 2.67 -23.30 1.16
CA VAL A 69 2.16 -24.62 1.54
C VAL A 69 3.29 -25.60 1.81
#